data_AF-A0ABC8RVF5-F1
#
_entry.id   AF-A0ABC8RVF5-F1
#
_cell.length_a   1.000
_cell.length_b   1.000
_cell.length_c   1.000
_cell.angle_alpha   90.00
_cell.angle_beta   90.00
_cell.angle_gamma   90.00
#
_symmetry.space_group_name_H-M   'P 1'
#
loop_
_entity.id
_entity.type
_entity.pdbx_description
1 polymer ?
#
loop_
_entity_poly.entity_id
_entity_poly.type
_entity_poly.pdbx_seq_one_letter_code
_entity_poly.pdbx_strand_id
1 'polypeptide(L)'
;MRSRQSHVNDTLLRIDANVERGNCINGVKKALQTEDFELAAKYIQTFLQIDAKYRDSGSNHRELLLASKKQLEGIVKKRLSAAVDQRDHPAILRFIRLYSPFGLEEEGLQVYISYWKKLGEDYTDYMVSKIRGLSSVDPELFPQATRAFRSGNFSKVVQDIMGYYVILEGFFMVEHVRKVIRIDKHVLDSLTTSMVDDMFYVLQSCYRRSISTSNINSVIAVLSSVVSLLGGEYNEALQ
;
A
#
# COMPACT_ATOMS: atom_id res chain seq x y z
N MET A 1 33.56 31.62 -42.36
CA MET A 1 32.39 30.96 -43.01
C MET A 1 31.44 30.24 -42.04
N ARG A 2 31.91 29.54 -40.98
CA ARG A 2 31.03 28.80 -40.04
C ARG A 2 30.01 29.66 -39.25
N SER A 3 30.35 30.89 -38.86
CA SER A 3 29.42 31.78 -38.13
C SER A 3 28.23 32.25 -39.00
N ARG A 4 28.44 32.57 -40.28
CA ARG A 4 27.33 32.93 -41.20
C ARG A 4 26.40 31.75 -41.47
N GLN A 5 26.94 30.54 -41.59
CA GLN A 5 26.12 29.32 -41.74
C GLN A 5 25.28 29.06 -40.48
N SER A 6 25.84 29.30 -39.28
CA SER A 6 25.14 29.17 -38.01
C SER A 6 23.97 30.16 -37.87
N HIS A 7 24.14 31.41 -38.30
CA HIS A 7 23.08 32.41 -38.25
C HIS A 7 21.94 32.12 -39.23
N VAL A 8 22.27 31.64 -40.44
CA VAL A 8 21.26 31.21 -41.42
C VAL A 8 20.46 30.01 -40.89
N ASN A 9 21.13 29.06 -40.23
CA ASN A 9 20.47 27.89 -39.65
C ASN A 9 19.55 28.26 -38.48
N ASP A 10 19.97 29.17 -37.59
CA ASP A 10 19.11 29.67 -36.50
C ASP A 10 17.88 30.42 -37.02
N THR A 11 18.04 31.19 -38.10
CA THR A 11 16.93 31.93 -38.73
C THR A 11 15.94 30.98 -39.40
N LEU A 12 16.41 29.92 -40.07
CA LEU A 12 15.56 28.87 -40.63
C LEU A 12 14.73 28.16 -39.53
N LEU A 13 15.39 27.75 -38.45
CA LEU A 13 14.72 27.11 -37.31
C LEU A 13 13.64 28.01 -36.67
N ARG A 14 13.86 29.33 -36.63
CA ARG A 14 12.86 30.30 -36.15
C ARG A 14 11.65 30.42 -37.08
N ILE A 15 11.86 30.33 -38.39
CA ILE A 15 10.78 30.34 -39.40
C ILE A 15 9.96 29.05 -39.30
N ASP A 16 10.63 27.90 -39.22
CA ASP A 16 9.98 26.59 -39.06
C ASP A 16 9.14 26.55 -37.78
N ALA A 17 9.68 27.06 -36.66
CA ALA A 17 8.94 27.18 -35.40
C ALA A 17 7.66 28.04 -35.53
N ASN A 18 7.68 29.11 -36.33
CA ASN A 18 6.50 29.93 -36.57
C ASN A 18 5.44 29.22 -37.42
N VAL A 19 5.86 28.45 -38.43
CA VAL A 19 4.95 27.64 -39.24
C VAL A 19 4.31 26.54 -38.38
N GLU A 20 5.11 25.85 -37.56
CA GLU A 20 4.61 24.83 -36.64
C GLU A 20 3.63 25.38 -35.60
N ARG A 21 3.85 26.59 -35.08
CA ARG A 21 2.88 27.27 -34.20
C ARG A 21 1.54 27.50 -34.89
N GLY A 22 1.57 27.99 -36.14
CA GLY A 22 0.37 28.18 -36.94
C GLY A 22 -0.38 26.87 -37.18
N ASN A 23 0.36 25.80 -37.48
CA ASN A 23 -0.18 24.45 -37.65
C ASN A 23 -0.81 23.91 -36.35
N CYS A 24 -0.18 24.14 -35.19
CA CYS A 24 -0.75 23.75 -33.90
C CYS A 24 -2.06 24.49 -33.63
N ILE A 25 -2.14 25.79 -33.87
CA ILE A 25 -3.38 26.57 -33.66
C ILE A 25 -4.50 26.09 -34.59
N ASN A 26 -4.19 25.86 -35.87
CA ASN A 26 -5.17 25.34 -36.82
C ASN A 26 -5.59 23.90 -36.47
N GLY A 27 -4.63 23.08 -36.01
CA GLY A 27 -4.85 21.73 -35.51
C GLY A 27 -5.78 21.72 -34.30
N VAL A 28 -5.57 22.60 -33.32
CA VAL A 28 -6.47 22.75 -32.16
C VAL A 28 -7.88 23.15 -32.60
N LYS A 29 -8.02 24.13 -33.50
CA LYS A 29 -9.35 24.54 -34.01
C LYS A 29 -10.08 23.40 -34.71
N LYS A 30 -9.38 22.63 -35.54
CA LYS A 30 -9.94 21.46 -36.24
C LYS A 30 -10.30 20.33 -35.27
N ALA A 31 -9.44 20.07 -34.28
CA ALA A 31 -9.67 19.09 -33.24
C ALA A 31 -10.88 19.46 -32.36
N LEU A 32 -11.07 20.75 -32.06
CA LEU A 32 -12.27 21.26 -31.37
C LEU A 32 -13.55 21.06 -32.19
N GLN A 33 -13.50 21.24 -33.51
CA GLN A 33 -14.66 20.99 -34.39
C GLN A 33 -15.01 19.51 -34.53
N THR A 34 -14.03 18.62 -34.40
CA THR A 34 -14.19 17.17 -34.51
C THR A 34 -14.40 16.48 -33.16
N GLU A 35 -14.49 17.26 -32.08
CA GLU A 35 -14.57 16.79 -30.68
C GLU A 35 -13.40 15.87 -30.26
N ASP A 36 -12.27 15.91 -30.97
CA ASP A 36 -11.08 15.13 -30.62
C ASP A 36 -10.19 15.91 -29.63
N PHE A 37 -10.53 15.80 -28.35
CA PHE A 37 -9.84 16.52 -27.28
C PHE A 37 -8.41 16.00 -27.01
N GLU A 38 -8.10 14.77 -27.40
CA GLU A 38 -6.78 14.15 -27.23
C GLU A 38 -5.80 14.74 -28.25
N LEU A 39 -6.21 14.83 -29.51
CA LEU A 39 -5.43 15.52 -30.54
C LEU A 39 -5.24 17.00 -30.18
N ALA A 40 -6.29 17.66 -29.68
CA ALA A 40 -6.20 19.06 -29.25
C ALA A 40 -5.17 19.26 -28.12
N ALA A 41 -5.16 18.38 -27.12
CA ALA A 41 -4.19 18.42 -26.03
C ALA A 41 -2.75 18.19 -26.53
N LYS A 42 -2.55 17.28 -27.50
CA LYS A 42 -1.23 17.05 -28.13
C LYS A 42 -0.73 18.28 -28.86
N TYR A 43 -1.57 18.95 -29.64
CA TYR A 43 -1.18 20.20 -30.32
C TYR A 43 -0.82 21.33 -29.34
N ILE A 44 -1.52 21.43 -28.20
CA ILE A 44 -1.21 22.41 -27.14
C ILE A 44 0.14 22.08 -26.48
N GLN A 45 0.41 20.80 -26.20
CA GLN A 45 1.69 20.37 -25.63
C GLN A 45 2.85 20.67 -26.59
N THR A 46 2.72 20.34 -27.88
CA THR A 46 3.73 20.65 -28.90
C THR A 46 3.96 22.15 -29.02
N PHE A 47 2.89 22.96 -29.01
CA PHE A 47 3.04 24.42 -29.02
C PHE A 47 3.79 24.93 -27.80
N LEU A 48 3.46 24.46 -26.58
CA LEU A 48 4.13 24.89 -25.35
C LEU A 48 5.64 24.58 -25.37
N GLN A 49 6.02 23.43 -25.95
CA GLN A 49 7.43 23.06 -26.13
C GLN A 49 8.16 23.98 -27.12
N ILE A 50 7.50 24.35 -28.23
CA ILE A 50 8.06 25.28 -29.22
C ILE A 50 8.16 26.69 -28.63
N ASP A 51 7.16 27.14 -27.88
CA ASP A 51 7.12 28.45 -27.23
C ASP A 51 8.20 28.61 -26.17
N ALA A 52 8.48 27.54 -25.41
CA ALA A 52 9.58 27.51 -24.44
C ALA A 52 10.97 27.67 -25.11
N LYS A 53 11.14 27.19 -26.34
CA LYS A 53 12.42 27.29 -27.08
C LYS A 53 12.59 28.61 -27.85
N TYR A 54 11.52 29.23 -28.35
CA TYR A 54 11.61 30.38 -29.27
C TYR A 54 10.69 31.55 -28.85
N ARG A 55 10.89 32.08 -27.65
CA ARG A 55 9.98 33.02 -26.95
C ARG A 55 9.65 34.33 -27.69
N ASP A 56 10.47 34.74 -28.65
CA ASP A 56 10.48 36.12 -29.18
C ASP A 56 9.65 36.33 -30.47
N SER A 57 9.05 35.28 -31.04
CA SER A 57 8.62 35.29 -32.47
C SER A 57 7.12 35.43 -32.75
N GLY A 58 6.23 35.56 -31.75
CA GLY A 58 4.79 35.68 -32.08
C GLY A 58 3.82 35.87 -30.92
N SER A 59 3.70 37.10 -30.39
CA SER A 59 2.73 37.43 -29.34
C SER A 59 1.28 37.08 -29.71
N ASN A 60 0.87 37.34 -30.96
CA ASN A 60 -0.50 37.05 -31.42
C ASN A 60 -0.84 35.55 -31.44
N HIS A 61 0.12 34.69 -31.82
CA HIS A 61 -0.06 33.24 -31.82
C HIS A 61 -0.19 32.69 -30.39
N ARG A 62 0.54 33.28 -29.45
CA ARG A 62 0.49 32.92 -28.03
C ARG A 62 -0.85 33.29 -27.39
N GLU A 63 -1.40 34.46 -27.68
CA GLU A 63 -2.75 34.86 -27.21
C GLU A 63 -3.85 33.94 -27.77
N LEU A 64 -3.81 33.66 -29.06
CA LEU A 64 -4.76 32.75 -29.73
C LEU A 64 -4.71 31.33 -29.15
N LEU A 65 -3.51 30.83 -28.84
CA LEU A 65 -3.37 29.52 -28.20
C LEU A 65 -3.90 29.53 -26.76
N LEU A 66 -3.58 30.55 -25.96
CA LEU A 66 -4.08 30.63 -24.58
C LEU A 66 -5.61 30.70 -24.53
N ALA A 67 -6.23 31.42 -25.47
CA ALA A 67 -7.68 31.44 -25.63
C ALA A 67 -8.24 30.05 -25.99
N SER A 68 -7.60 29.36 -26.94
CA SER A 68 -8.01 28.01 -27.37
C SER A 68 -7.82 26.97 -26.26
N LYS A 69 -6.75 27.08 -25.47
CA LYS A 69 -6.48 26.26 -24.28
C LYS A 69 -7.59 26.44 -23.24
N LYS A 70 -7.94 27.69 -22.92
CA LYS A 70 -8.99 28.01 -21.94
C LYS A 70 -10.36 27.48 -22.38
N GLN A 71 -10.67 27.54 -23.68
CA GLN A 71 -11.90 26.94 -24.23
C GLN A 71 -11.91 25.42 -24.06
N LEU A 72 -10.80 24.74 -24.39
CA LEU A 72 -10.68 23.30 -24.25
C LEU A 72 -10.78 22.84 -22.79
N GLU A 73 -10.12 23.53 -21.86
CA GLU A 73 -10.25 23.30 -20.42
C GLU A 73 -11.72 23.40 -19.96
N GLY A 74 -12.46 24.40 -20.44
CA GLY A 74 -13.87 24.57 -20.12
C GLY A 74 -14.75 23.42 -20.64
N ILE A 75 -14.47 22.91 -21.84
CA ILE A 75 -15.21 21.79 -22.43
C ILE A 75 -14.89 20.49 -21.67
N VAL A 76 -13.60 20.22 -21.40
CA VAL A 76 -13.17 19.03 -20.68
C VAL A 76 -13.75 19.01 -19.26
N LYS A 77 -13.77 20.14 -18.55
CA LYS A 77 -14.41 20.26 -17.23
C LYS A 77 -15.90 19.88 -17.26
N LYS A 78 -16.65 20.39 -18.24
CA LYS A 78 -18.09 20.08 -18.40
C LYS A 78 -18.34 18.63 -18.78
N ARG A 79 -17.49 18.05 -19.63
CA ARG A 79 -17.61 16.64 -20.04
C ARG A 79 -17.24 15.69 -18.89
N LEU A 80 -16.23 16.05 -18.09
CA LEU A 80 -15.85 15.30 -16.89
C LEU A 80 -16.98 15.32 -15.85
N SER A 81 -17.61 16.47 -15.59
CA SER A 81 -18.76 16.52 -14.67
C SER A 81 -19.91 15.65 -15.15
N ALA A 82 -20.23 15.67 -16.45
CA ALA A 82 -21.26 14.80 -17.03
C ALA A 82 -20.89 13.30 -16.92
N ALA A 83 -19.62 12.93 -17.11
CA ALA A 83 -19.16 11.55 -16.96
C ALA A 83 -19.23 11.09 -15.49
N VAL A 84 -18.94 11.99 -14.54
CA VAL A 84 -19.11 11.76 -13.10
C VAL A 84 -20.59 11.50 -12.75
N ASP A 85 -21.50 12.31 -13.30
CA ASP A 85 -22.95 12.14 -13.10
C ASP A 85 -23.45 10.80 -13.67
N GLN A 86 -22.90 10.38 -14.79
CA GLN A 86 -23.22 9.09 -15.45
C GLN A 86 -22.49 7.89 -14.82
N ARG A 87 -21.58 8.12 -13.87
CA ARG A 87 -20.67 7.09 -13.29
C ARG A 87 -19.89 6.29 -14.35
N ASP A 88 -19.54 6.93 -15.45
CA ASP A 88 -18.74 6.30 -16.52
C ASP A 88 -17.25 6.34 -16.17
N HIS A 89 -16.77 5.29 -15.50
CA HIS A 89 -15.38 5.17 -15.07
C HIS A 89 -14.36 5.28 -16.22
N PRO A 90 -14.51 4.58 -17.36
CA PRO A 90 -13.63 4.77 -18.53
C PRO A 90 -13.55 6.22 -19.01
N ALA A 91 -14.70 6.91 -19.13
CA ALA A 91 -14.73 8.29 -19.58
C ALA A 91 -14.05 9.25 -18.58
N ILE A 92 -14.30 9.07 -17.28
CA ILE A 92 -13.68 9.85 -16.21
C ILE A 92 -12.14 9.75 -16.28
N LEU A 93 -11.60 8.53 -16.40
CA LEU A 93 -10.16 8.30 -16.54
C LEU A 93 -9.59 8.95 -17.80
N ARG A 94 -10.32 8.86 -18.92
CA ARG A 94 -9.93 9.50 -20.19
C ARG A 94 -9.83 11.01 -20.04
N PHE A 95 -10.83 11.66 -19.44
CA PHE A 95 -10.84 13.10 -19.25
C PHE A 95 -9.80 13.57 -18.22
N ILE A 96 -9.57 12.84 -17.13
CA ILE A 96 -8.53 13.20 -16.14
C ILE A 96 -7.13 13.15 -16.75
N ARG A 97 -6.84 12.18 -17.63
CA ARG A 97 -5.55 12.11 -18.34
C ARG A 97 -5.28 13.36 -19.20
N LEU A 98 -6.33 14.03 -19.68
CA LEU A 98 -6.19 15.28 -20.41
C LEU A 98 -5.76 16.45 -19.50
N TYR A 99 -5.89 16.37 -18.18
CA TYR A 99 -5.44 17.44 -17.27
C TYR A 99 -3.91 17.56 -17.17
N SER A 100 -3.17 16.46 -17.42
CA SER A 100 -1.70 16.45 -17.41
C SER A 100 -1.09 17.39 -18.47
N PRO A 101 -1.46 17.31 -19.76
CA PRO A 101 -0.95 18.25 -20.77
C PRO A 101 -1.42 19.71 -20.56
N PHE A 102 -2.43 19.97 -19.72
CA PHE A 102 -2.84 21.33 -19.37
C PHE A 102 -2.09 21.93 -18.17
N GLY A 103 -1.33 21.12 -17.42
CA GLY A 103 -0.68 21.54 -16.18
C GLY A 103 -1.66 21.73 -15.02
N LEU A 104 -2.82 21.06 -15.07
CA LEU A 104 -3.88 21.10 -14.06
C LEU A 104 -3.97 19.77 -13.29
N GLU A 105 -2.83 19.11 -13.08
CA GLU A 105 -2.77 17.76 -12.49
C GLU A 105 -3.41 17.70 -11.11
N GLU A 106 -3.18 18.71 -10.26
CA GLU A 106 -3.78 18.75 -8.93
C GLU A 106 -5.30 18.86 -8.99
N GLU A 107 -5.86 19.71 -9.85
CA GLU A 107 -7.31 19.87 -9.98
C GLU A 107 -7.96 18.58 -10.49
N GLY A 108 -7.36 17.93 -11.49
CA GLY A 108 -7.84 16.64 -12.02
C GLY A 108 -7.79 15.53 -10.97
N LEU A 109 -6.72 15.47 -10.19
CA LEU A 109 -6.58 14.50 -9.10
C LEU A 109 -7.62 14.75 -7.99
N GLN A 110 -7.86 16.00 -7.62
CA GLN A 110 -8.89 16.35 -6.61
C GLN A 110 -10.29 15.91 -7.05
N VAL A 111 -10.65 16.10 -8.32
CA VAL A 111 -11.93 15.63 -8.87
C VAL A 111 -12.02 14.10 -8.87
N TYR A 112 -10.92 13.40 -9.17
CA TYR A 112 -10.89 11.94 -9.11
C TYR A 112 -11.08 11.44 -7.68
N ILE A 113 -10.36 12.02 -6.72
CA ILE A 113 -10.44 11.65 -5.30
C ILE A 113 -11.85 11.90 -4.77
N SER A 114 -12.46 13.04 -5.07
CA SER A 114 -13.82 13.34 -4.61
C SER A 114 -14.85 12.37 -5.20
N TYR A 115 -14.69 11.97 -6.46
CA TYR A 115 -15.51 10.94 -7.09
C TYR A 115 -15.41 9.60 -6.37
N TRP A 116 -14.20 9.10 -6.09
CA TRP A 116 -14.02 7.83 -5.37
C TRP A 116 -14.55 7.87 -3.94
N LYS A 117 -14.37 9.00 -3.23
CA LYS A 117 -14.93 9.18 -1.88
C LYS A 117 -16.45 9.03 -1.89
N LYS A 118 -17.13 9.76 -2.77
CA LYS A 118 -18.59 9.69 -2.92
C LYS A 118 -19.06 8.27 -3.28
N LEU A 119 -18.36 7.59 -4.18
CA LEU A 119 -18.67 6.21 -4.53
C LEU A 119 -18.52 5.25 -3.34
N GLY A 120 -17.48 5.43 -2.53
CA GLY A 120 -17.25 4.65 -1.31
C GLY A 120 -18.32 4.91 -0.23
N GLU A 121 -18.73 6.17 -0.06
CA GLU A 121 -19.85 6.56 0.82
C GLU A 121 -21.16 5.89 0.37
N ASP A 122 -21.52 6.00 -0.91
CA ASP A 122 -22.72 5.37 -1.47
C ASP A 122 -22.74 3.85 -1.27
N TYR A 123 -21.60 3.18 -1.48
CA TYR A 123 -21.49 1.74 -1.27
C TYR A 123 -21.62 1.37 0.21
N THR A 124 -21.01 2.17 1.09
CA THR A 124 -21.13 1.98 2.55
C THR A 124 -22.58 2.11 2.98
N ASP A 125 -23.30 3.13 2.52
CA ASP A 125 -24.71 3.35 2.82
C ASP A 125 -25.59 2.21 2.28
N TYR A 126 -25.31 1.72 1.06
CA TYR A 126 -25.97 0.55 0.50
C TYR A 126 -25.76 -0.69 1.38
N MET A 127 -24.53 -0.96 1.79
CA MET A 127 -24.19 -2.11 2.64
C MET A 127 -24.85 -2.00 4.02
N VAL A 128 -24.80 -0.82 4.65
CA VAL A 128 -25.47 -0.55 5.94
C VAL A 128 -26.98 -0.73 5.81
N SER A 129 -27.60 -0.24 4.73
CA SER A 129 -29.02 -0.42 4.46
C SER A 129 -29.38 -1.89 4.31
N LYS A 130 -28.57 -2.67 3.57
CA LYS A 130 -28.77 -4.11 3.39
C LYS A 130 -28.59 -4.89 4.69
N ILE A 131 -27.59 -4.54 5.50
CA ILE A 131 -27.38 -5.11 6.84
C ILE A 131 -28.57 -4.79 7.76
N ARG A 132 -29.07 -3.55 7.73
CA ARG A 132 -30.28 -3.17 8.48
C ARG A 132 -31.52 -3.91 7.98
N GLY A 133 -31.65 -4.15 6.68
CA GLY A 133 -32.70 -4.99 6.11
C GLY A 133 -32.59 -6.47 6.54
N LEU A 134 -31.38 -6.92 6.88
CA LEU A 134 -31.11 -8.25 7.44
C LEU A 134 -31.34 -8.33 8.96
N SER A 135 -31.79 -7.26 9.64
CA SER A 135 -32.00 -7.20 11.10
C SER A 135 -33.15 -8.09 11.64
N SER A 136 -33.44 -9.21 10.98
CA SER A 136 -33.94 -10.42 11.64
C SER A 136 -32.83 -11.22 12.32
N VAL A 137 -31.56 -10.79 12.26
CA VAL A 137 -30.49 -11.44 13.05
C VAL A 137 -30.74 -11.14 14.53
N ASP A 138 -31.00 -12.21 15.29
CA ASP A 138 -31.18 -12.19 16.74
C ASP A 138 -30.04 -11.39 17.41
N PRO A 139 -30.34 -10.28 18.09
CA PRO A 139 -29.35 -9.48 18.83
C PRO A 139 -28.55 -10.29 19.85
N GLU A 140 -29.09 -11.42 20.34
CA GLU A 140 -28.44 -12.31 21.30
C GLU A 140 -27.48 -13.33 20.64
N LEU A 141 -27.49 -13.48 19.31
CA LEU A 141 -26.67 -14.48 18.62
C LEU A 141 -25.18 -14.27 18.88
N PHE A 142 -24.70 -13.03 18.84
CA PHE A 142 -23.29 -12.70 19.05
C PHE A 142 -22.86 -12.87 20.53
N PRO A 143 -23.60 -12.33 21.52
CA PRO A 143 -23.37 -12.64 22.93
C PRO A 143 -23.42 -14.15 23.25
N GLN A 144 -24.39 -14.87 22.69
CA GLN A 144 -24.57 -16.31 22.92
C GLN A 144 -23.44 -17.12 22.30
N ALA A 145 -23.03 -16.83 21.06
CA ALA A 145 -21.87 -17.46 20.43
C ALA A 145 -20.61 -17.20 21.25
N THR A 146 -20.39 -15.95 21.67
CA THR A 146 -19.24 -15.57 22.51
C THR A 146 -19.23 -16.33 23.84
N ARG A 147 -20.40 -16.51 24.47
CA ARG A 147 -20.54 -17.31 25.70
C ARG A 147 -20.22 -18.78 25.42
N ALA A 148 -20.77 -19.35 24.35
CA ALA A 148 -20.50 -20.72 23.95
C ALA A 148 -19.01 -20.98 23.65
N PHE A 149 -18.29 -20.01 23.08
CA PHE A 149 -16.84 -20.13 22.89
C PHE A 149 -16.05 -20.07 24.20
N ARG A 150 -16.43 -19.19 25.15
CA ARG A 150 -15.68 -19.02 26.41
C ARG A 150 -15.93 -20.14 27.42
N SER A 151 -17.16 -20.65 27.52
CA SER A 151 -17.55 -21.61 28.57
C SER A 151 -18.11 -22.93 28.04
N GLY A 152 -18.27 -23.08 26.72
CA GLY A 152 -18.76 -24.31 26.10
C GLY A 152 -17.67 -25.35 25.88
N ASN A 153 -18.02 -26.40 25.13
CA ASN A 153 -17.16 -27.56 24.91
C ASN A 153 -15.85 -27.22 24.18
N PHE A 154 -15.85 -26.20 23.31
CA PHE A 154 -14.63 -25.74 22.64
C PHE A 154 -13.57 -25.28 23.66
N SER A 155 -13.97 -24.49 24.67
CA SER A 155 -13.08 -24.04 25.74
C SER A 155 -12.46 -25.21 26.51
N LYS A 156 -13.26 -26.25 26.80
CA LYS A 156 -12.79 -27.46 27.47
C LYS A 156 -11.75 -28.19 26.62
N VAL A 157 -12.01 -28.40 25.33
CA VAL A 157 -11.06 -29.05 24.42
C VAL A 157 -9.76 -28.25 24.30
N VAL A 158 -9.82 -26.92 24.26
CA VAL A 158 -8.64 -26.05 24.27
C VAL A 158 -7.84 -26.22 25.57
N GLN A 159 -8.51 -26.33 26.72
CA GLN A 159 -7.86 -26.59 28.00
C GLN A 159 -7.18 -27.97 28.04
N ASP A 160 -7.85 -29.01 27.53
CA ASP A 160 -7.31 -30.36 27.48
C ASP A 160 -6.06 -30.43 26.58
N ILE A 161 -6.14 -29.87 25.37
CA ILE A 161 -5.01 -29.78 24.44
C ILE A 161 -3.84 -29.02 25.09
N MET A 162 -4.13 -27.94 25.82
CA MET A 162 -3.09 -27.19 26.54
C MET A 162 -2.44 -28.02 27.65
N GLY A 163 -3.23 -28.84 28.37
CA GLY A 163 -2.71 -29.77 29.36
C GLY A 163 -1.73 -30.76 28.76
N TYR A 164 -2.06 -31.36 27.61
CA TYR A 164 -1.15 -32.24 26.87
C TYR A 164 0.10 -31.52 26.38
N TYR A 165 -0.05 -30.30 25.87
CA TYR A 165 1.09 -29.47 25.44
C TYR A 165 2.07 -29.23 26.58
N VAL A 166 1.60 -28.86 27.77
CA VAL A 166 2.47 -28.61 28.94
C VAL A 166 3.27 -29.85 29.32
N ILE A 167 2.64 -31.03 29.30
CA ILE A 167 3.32 -32.31 29.58
C ILE A 167 4.40 -32.57 28.54
N LEU A 168 4.08 -32.40 27.26
CA LEU A 168 5.02 -32.58 26.16
C LEU A 168 6.22 -31.62 26.25
N GLU A 169 5.95 -30.34 26.53
CA GLU A 169 6.96 -29.29 26.65
C GLU A 169 7.89 -29.58 27.84
N GLY A 170 7.34 -30.03 28.98
CA GLY A 170 8.12 -30.48 30.13
C GLY A 170 9.02 -31.67 29.81
N PHE A 171 8.48 -32.70 29.16
CA PHE A 171 9.26 -33.86 28.72
C PHE A 171 10.39 -33.47 27.76
N PHE A 172 10.08 -32.65 26.75
CA PHE A 172 11.06 -32.14 25.80
C PHE A 172 12.21 -31.40 26.50
N MET A 173 11.86 -30.55 27.48
CA MET A 173 12.81 -29.75 28.22
C MET A 173 13.79 -30.62 29.01
N VAL A 174 13.28 -31.60 29.76
CA VAL A 174 14.08 -32.53 30.56
C VAL A 174 15.04 -33.34 29.66
N GLU A 175 14.54 -33.94 28.59
CA GLU A 175 15.36 -34.78 27.71
C GLU A 175 16.44 -33.99 26.96
N HIS A 176 16.13 -32.76 26.55
CA HIS A 176 17.13 -31.89 25.93
C HIS A 176 18.19 -31.43 26.93
N VAL A 177 17.82 -31.07 28.16
CA VAL A 177 18.78 -30.72 29.23
C VAL A 177 19.71 -31.91 29.52
N ARG A 178 19.16 -33.11 29.70
CA ARG A 178 19.98 -34.33 29.90
C ARG A 178 20.93 -34.60 28.75
N LYS A 179 20.48 -34.37 27.51
CA LYS A 179 21.32 -34.55 26.32
C LYS A 179 22.45 -33.52 26.29
N VAL A 180 22.18 -32.27 26.66
CA VAL A 180 23.19 -31.20 26.76
C VAL A 180 24.25 -31.59 27.80
N ILE A 181 23.85 -32.07 28.98
CA ILE A 181 24.78 -32.54 30.02
C ILE A 181 25.63 -33.72 29.51
N ARG A 182 25.04 -34.69 28.83
CA ARG A 182 25.77 -35.87 28.30
C ARG A 182 26.81 -35.55 27.23
N ILE A 183 26.59 -34.50 26.44
CA ILE A 183 27.45 -34.14 25.30
C ILE A 183 28.46 -33.08 25.72
N ASP A 184 28.46 -32.66 26.99
CA ASP A 184 29.36 -31.62 27.49
C ASP A 184 30.82 -31.90 27.11
N LYS A 185 31.44 -30.91 26.49
CA LYS A 185 32.84 -30.95 26.06
C LYS A 185 33.58 -29.90 26.87
N HIS A 186 34.50 -30.36 27.71
CA HIS A 186 35.41 -29.47 28.41
C HIS A 186 36.42 -28.88 27.40
N VAL A 187 36.30 -27.59 27.10
CA VAL A 187 37.24 -26.88 26.22
C VAL A 187 38.37 -26.33 27.08
N LEU A 188 39.61 -26.75 26.79
CA LEU A 188 40.81 -26.52 27.61
C LEU A 188 41.22 -25.04 27.82
N ASP A 189 40.55 -24.07 27.18
CA ASP A 189 40.83 -22.63 27.30
C ASP A 189 39.59 -21.77 27.66
N SER A 190 38.46 -22.40 28.02
CA SER A 190 37.23 -21.67 28.39
C SER A 190 37.03 -21.66 29.91
N LEU A 191 36.65 -20.50 30.46
CA LEU A 191 36.34 -20.34 31.89
C LEU A 191 35.03 -21.05 32.29
N THR A 192 34.17 -21.38 31.31
CA THR A 192 32.87 -22.04 31.47
C THR A 192 32.67 -23.12 30.40
N THR A 193 31.91 -24.19 30.73
CA THR A 193 31.58 -25.25 29.77
C THR A 193 30.53 -24.77 28.75
N SER A 194 30.56 -25.29 27.51
CA SER A 194 29.54 -24.95 26.50
C SER A 194 28.14 -25.44 26.89
N MET A 195 28.06 -26.38 27.82
CA MET A 195 26.83 -26.89 28.42
C MET A 195 25.93 -25.79 29.00
N VAL A 196 26.51 -24.74 29.60
CA VAL A 196 25.75 -23.64 30.21
C VAL A 196 24.94 -22.90 29.15
N ASP A 197 25.59 -22.46 28.07
CA ASP A 197 24.95 -21.71 26.99
C ASP A 197 23.90 -22.56 26.26
N ASP A 198 24.22 -23.83 25.98
CA ASP A 198 23.29 -24.77 25.34
C ASP A 198 22.05 -25.04 26.21
N MET A 199 22.23 -25.14 27.53
CA MET A 199 21.13 -25.31 28.47
C MET A 199 20.23 -24.08 28.52
N PHE A 200 20.80 -22.87 28.64
CA PHE A 200 20.03 -21.64 28.60
C PHE A 200 19.26 -21.48 27.29
N TYR A 201 19.87 -21.86 26.15
CA TYR A 201 19.20 -21.84 24.86
C TYR A 201 17.96 -22.76 24.84
N VAL A 202 18.07 -23.99 25.34
CA VAL A 202 16.95 -24.93 25.43
C VAL A 202 15.83 -24.38 26.32
N LEU A 203 16.16 -23.90 27.51
CA LEU A 203 15.19 -23.36 28.47
C LEU A 203 14.48 -22.12 27.92
N GLN A 204 15.23 -21.19 27.31
CA GLN A 204 14.68 -19.99 26.69
C GLN A 204 13.76 -20.32 25.51
N SER A 205 14.12 -21.34 24.71
CA SER A 205 13.30 -21.82 23.60
C SER A 205 11.94 -22.36 24.10
N CYS A 206 11.96 -23.18 25.15
CA CYS A 206 10.73 -23.72 25.75
C CYS A 206 9.83 -22.62 26.32
N TYR A 207 10.44 -21.64 27.01
CA TYR A 207 9.71 -20.50 27.54
C TYR A 207 9.05 -19.65 26.44
N ARG A 208 9.78 -19.37 25.36
CA ARG A 208 9.23 -18.63 24.20
C ARG A 208 8.07 -19.35 23.54
N ARG A 209 8.16 -20.67 23.35
CA ARG A 209 7.05 -21.48 22.80
C ARG A 209 5.83 -21.44 23.71
N SER A 210 6.03 -21.52 25.02
CA SER A 210 4.92 -21.42 25.98
C SER A 210 4.24 -20.04 25.92
N ILE A 211 4.96 -18.94 25.72
CA ILE A 211 4.36 -17.61 25.54
C ILE A 211 3.51 -17.57 24.26
N SER A 212 3.95 -18.20 23.18
CA SER A 212 3.20 -18.25 21.91
C SER A 212 1.84 -18.93 22.05
N THR A 213 1.63 -19.78 23.07
CA THR A 213 0.31 -20.37 23.35
C THR A 213 -0.73 -19.35 23.82
N SER A 214 -0.30 -18.15 24.24
CA SER A 214 -1.16 -17.13 24.86
C SER A 214 -1.96 -17.65 26.07
N ASN A 215 -1.49 -18.71 26.72
CA ASN A 215 -2.12 -19.32 27.89
C ASN A 215 -1.23 -19.16 29.13
N ILE A 216 -1.70 -18.38 30.10
CA ILE A 216 -0.94 -18.07 31.32
C ILE A 216 -0.61 -19.31 32.16
N ASN A 217 -1.50 -20.31 32.18
CA ASN A 217 -1.27 -21.54 32.95
C ASN A 217 -0.13 -22.36 32.32
N SER A 218 -0.05 -22.39 30.99
CA SER A 218 1.08 -23.01 30.29
C SER A 218 2.39 -22.32 30.64
N VAL A 219 2.41 -20.99 30.59
CA VAL A 219 3.60 -20.19 30.89
C VAL A 219 4.09 -20.44 32.31
N ILE A 220 3.17 -20.44 33.29
CA ILE A 220 3.49 -20.74 34.69
C ILE A 220 4.06 -22.15 34.84
N ALA A 221 3.41 -23.16 34.25
CA ALA A 221 3.86 -24.55 34.37
C ALA A 221 5.25 -24.79 33.75
N VAL A 222 5.50 -24.19 32.58
CA VAL A 222 6.81 -24.27 31.90
C VAL A 222 7.88 -23.53 32.72
N LEU A 223 7.57 -22.34 33.27
CA LEU A 223 8.49 -21.62 34.16
C LEU A 223 8.83 -22.40 35.43
N SER A 224 7.84 -23.01 36.09
CA SER A 224 8.08 -23.86 37.25
C SER A 224 9.01 -25.03 36.92
N SER A 225 8.84 -25.62 35.72
CA SER A 225 9.71 -26.70 35.24
C SER A 225 11.15 -26.22 35.01
N VAL A 226 11.32 -25.04 34.40
CA VAL A 226 12.64 -24.39 34.21
C VAL A 226 13.34 -24.17 35.55
N VAL A 227 12.64 -23.60 36.53
CA VAL A 227 13.19 -23.33 37.88
C VAL A 227 13.60 -24.63 38.57
N SER A 228 12.77 -25.67 38.49
CA SER A 228 13.08 -26.98 39.06
C SER A 228 14.32 -27.63 38.43
N LEU A 229 14.48 -27.53 37.11
CA LEU A 229 15.64 -28.09 36.40
C LEU A 229 16.94 -27.35 36.69
N LEU A 230 16.89 -26.01 36.77
CA LEU A 230 18.03 -25.19 37.18
C LEU A 230 18.44 -25.46 38.64
N GLY A 231 17.47 -25.68 39.52
CA GLY A 231 17.71 -25.97 40.93
C GLY A 231 18.26 -27.36 41.22
N GLY A 232 17.91 -28.35 40.38
CA GLY A 232 18.30 -29.76 40.53
C GLY A 232 19.42 -30.17 39.57
N GLU A 233 19.04 -30.77 38.42
CA GLU A 233 19.96 -31.42 37.47
C GLU A 233 21.14 -30.52 37.05
N TYR A 234 20.93 -29.21 36.92
CA TYR A 234 22.00 -28.27 36.57
C TYR A 234 22.99 -28.01 37.70
N ASN A 235 22.50 -27.82 38.93
CA ASN A 235 23.38 -27.62 40.09
C ASN A 235 24.21 -28.86 40.39
N GLU A 236 23.63 -30.05 40.21
CA GLU A 236 24.35 -31.32 40.34
C GLU A 236 25.41 -31.49 39.24
N ALA A 237 25.12 -31.09 38.00
CA ALA A 237 26.07 -31.19 36.89
C ALA A 237 27.26 -30.21 36.97
N LEU A 238 27.19 -29.18 37.82
CA LEU A 238 28.26 -28.20 38.03
C LEU A 238 29.20 -28.53 39.20
N GLN A 239 28.87 -29.53 40.03
CA GLN A 239 29.68 -29.99 41.17
C GLN A 239 30.65 -31.10 40.77
#